data_AF-A0A553UI84-F1
#
_entry.id   AF-A0A553UI84-F1
#
_cell.length_a   1.000
_cell.length_b   1.000
_cell.length_c   1.000
_cell.angle_alpha   90.00
_cell.angle_beta   90.00
_cell.angle_gamma   90.00
#
_symmetry.space_group_name_H-M   'P 1'
#
loop_
_entity.id
_entity.type
_entity.pdbx_description
1 polymer ?
#
loop_
_entity_poly.entity_id
_entity_poly.type
_entity_poly.pdbx_seq_one_letter_code
_entity_poly.pdbx_strand_id
1 'polypeptide(L)'
;MAKAAEPQGLAGPSPGSVSSLRHADASRRTDRQRSPGCAVRHGTHLRSLHFRAAPDRGGEQARRPPGAWQEVSRTLSLHALGSQIVIQGEGAEAAACEIEQAEALLTRFQASPLTELNARGVLRAPPGILVEAIGHALSVARETSGLVTPAVLTALEVAGYAQAIGERRGTAATVLDTSEVVCTPEVIRLAAGLRLDLGGTAKSWIAERAFTRISGDGFINAGGDLITRQSAAFAVEIAHPLGGTPLYLDCPAGTWGVATSSTLKRAWEGGHHLIDPRTARPLESDLIQVTVVANCPTNAEVLTKLAFLDTGMLDELQGNAQVYAYDRAGQFWIRSWKVWQKMET
;
A
#
# COMPACT_ATOMS: atom_id res chain seq x y z
N MET A 1 52.47 59.67 -26.97
CA MET A 1 52.59 58.43 -26.17
C MET A 1 52.46 58.84 -24.71
N ALA A 2 51.24 58.74 -24.19
CA ALA A 2 50.76 59.59 -23.09
C ALA A 2 50.67 58.88 -21.73
N LYS A 3 50.83 59.72 -20.71
CA LYS A 3 51.03 59.51 -19.27
C LYS A 3 49.70 59.39 -18.48
N ALA A 4 49.82 58.73 -17.33
CA ALA A 4 49.37 59.11 -15.96
C ALA A 4 47.89 59.05 -15.49
N ALA A 5 47.79 58.45 -14.29
CA ALA A 5 47.11 58.89 -13.04
C ALA A 5 45.57 58.82 -12.88
N GLU A 6 45.17 58.25 -11.73
CA GLU A 6 43.84 58.37 -11.07
C GLU A 6 43.56 59.81 -10.59
N PRO A 7 42.31 60.18 -10.26
CA PRO A 7 41.86 60.06 -8.84
C PRO A 7 40.34 59.85 -8.60
N GLN A 8 40.01 59.74 -7.30
CA GLN A 8 38.72 59.60 -6.62
C GLN A 8 37.79 60.84 -6.71
N GLY A 9 36.48 60.68 -6.45
CA GLY A 9 35.66 61.74 -5.82
C GLY A 9 34.19 61.93 -6.26
N LEU A 10 33.25 61.49 -5.42
CA LEU A 10 31.96 62.08 -4.98
C LEU A 10 31.22 63.14 -5.84
N ALA A 11 29.90 62.92 -6.09
CA ALA A 11 28.78 63.83 -5.72
C ALA A 11 27.44 63.42 -6.38
N GLY A 12 26.35 63.34 -5.59
CA GLY A 12 24.96 63.45 -6.09
C GLY A 12 24.56 64.92 -6.31
N PRO A 13 23.42 65.21 -6.98
CA PRO A 13 22.15 65.36 -6.26
C PRO A 13 20.87 64.89 -7.00
N SER A 14 19.81 64.68 -6.22
CA SER A 14 18.38 64.45 -6.55
C SER A 14 17.69 65.72 -7.16
N PRO A 15 16.35 65.84 -7.31
CA PRO A 15 15.22 64.88 -7.38
C PRO A 15 14.25 65.12 -8.58
N GLY A 16 13.36 64.17 -8.85
CA GLY A 16 12.23 64.35 -9.78
C GLY A 16 11.07 63.39 -9.46
N SER A 17 10.13 63.86 -8.65
CA SER A 17 8.79 63.31 -8.40
C SER A 17 7.98 63.25 -9.72
N VAL A 18 6.88 62.51 -9.93
CA VAL A 18 5.63 62.15 -9.20
C VAL A 18 5.06 60.97 -10.04
N SER A 19 4.46 59.87 -9.58
CA SER A 19 3.15 59.68 -8.92
C SER A 19 2.97 58.14 -8.81
N SER A 20 2.89 57.55 -7.63
CA SER A 20 1.64 57.18 -6.93
C SER A 20 0.58 56.48 -7.80
N LEU A 21 0.50 55.16 -7.72
CA LEU A 21 -0.78 54.45 -7.66
C LEU A 21 -0.66 53.25 -6.72
N ARG A 22 -1.62 53.20 -5.80
CA ARG A 22 -1.77 52.28 -4.68
C ARG A 22 -2.49 51.01 -5.10
N HIS A 23 -2.37 50.00 -4.24
CA HIS A 23 -3.23 48.82 -4.08
C HIS A 23 -3.06 47.74 -5.18
N ALA A 24 -3.02 46.45 -4.89
CA ALA A 24 -3.51 45.72 -3.73
C ALA A 24 -2.62 44.52 -3.41
N ASP A 25 -2.45 44.34 -2.11
CA ASP A 25 -2.00 43.12 -1.45
C ASP A 25 -2.99 42.00 -1.77
N ALA A 26 -2.57 41.04 -2.60
CA ALA A 26 -3.32 39.84 -2.91
C ALA A 26 -2.56 38.64 -2.37
N SER A 27 -2.80 38.39 -1.09
CA SER A 27 -2.60 37.11 -0.42
C SER A 27 -3.15 35.96 -1.28
N ARG A 28 -2.28 35.37 -2.09
CA ARG A 28 -2.58 34.09 -2.73
C ARG A 28 -2.53 33.02 -1.66
N ARG A 29 -3.70 32.76 -1.07
CA ARG A 29 -4.03 31.49 -0.42
C ARG A 29 -3.62 30.37 -1.37
N THR A 30 -2.52 29.70 -1.05
CA THR A 30 -2.23 28.38 -1.57
C THR A 30 -3.28 27.46 -0.96
N ASP A 31 -4.33 27.19 -1.71
CA ASP A 31 -5.29 26.16 -1.38
C ASP A 31 -4.57 24.82 -1.54
N ARG A 32 -3.96 24.35 -0.45
CA ARG A 32 -3.42 22.99 -0.34
C ARG A 32 -4.63 22.06 -0.33
N GLN A 33 -5.10 21.69 -1.51
CA GLN A 33 -5.89 20.47 -1.68
C GLN A 33 -5.00 19.30 -1.26
N ARG A 34 -5.10 18.93 0.02
CA ARG A 34 -4.62 17.66 0.53
C ARG A 34 -5.43 16.58 -0.18
N SER A 35 -4.77 15.77 -1.01
CA SER A 35 -5.27 14.45 -1.37
C SER A 35 -5.66 13.73 -0.06
N PRO A 36 -6.76 12.96 -0.02
CA PRO A 36 -7.17 12.23 1.17
C PRO A 36 -6.28 10.99 1.32
N GLY A 37 -4.97 11.19 1.52
CA GLY A 37 -4.11 10.18 2.09
C GLY A 37 -4.43 10.10 3.58
N CYS A 38 -4.52 8.88 4.12
CA CYS A 38 -4.61 8.64 5.54
C CYS A 38 -3.37 9.25 6.23
N ALA A 39 -3.46 10.52 6.64
CA ALA A 39 -2.50 11.06 7.59
C ALA A 39 -2.58 10.14 8.82
N VAL A 40 -1.44 9.61 9.26
CA VAL A 40 -1.31 8.78 10.46
C VAL A 40 -2.09 9.43 11.60
N ARG A 41 -3.35 9.00 11.80
CA ARG A 41 -4.17 9.47 12.90
C ARG A 41 -3.74 8.67 14.11
N HIS A 42 -2.80 9.22 14.87
CA HIS A 42 -2.56 8.77 16.23
C HIS A 42 -3.82 9.08 17.05
N GLY A 43 -4.68 8.08 17.24
CA GLY A 43 -5.80 8.23 18.17
C GLY A 43 -7.06 7.45 17.83
N THR A 44 -7.02 6.14 18.09
CA THR A 44 -7.99 5.39 18.90
C THR A 44 -7.26 4.11 19.30
N HIS A 45 -7.27 3.77 20.59
CA HIS A 45 -6.71 2.49 21.04
C HIS A 45 -7.47 1.36 20.34
N LEU A 46 -6.79 0.48 19.62
CA LEU A 46 -7.42 -0.78 19.19
C LEU A 46 -7.76 -1.51 20.50
N ARG A 47 -9.06 -1.77 20.72
CA ARG A 47 -9.47 -2.64 21.83
C ARG A 47 -8.78 -4.00 21.64
N SER A 48 -8.47 -4.67 22.73
CA SER A 48 -7.89 -6.02 22.75
C SER A 48 -8.67 -6.94 21.81
N LEU A 49 -8.02 -7.36 20.72
CA LEU A 49 -8.52 -8.42 19.85
C LEU A 49 -8.19 -9.76 20.50
N HIS A 50 -9.06 -10.73 20.34
CA HIS A 50 -8.89 -12.06 20.94
C HIS A 50 -8.91 -13.11 19.83
N PHE A 51 -8.15 -14.18 20.05
CA PHE A 51 -8.14 -15.33 19.15
C PHE A 51 -8.98 -16.46 19.67
N ARG A 52 -9.59 -17.18 18.73
CA ARG A 52 -10.17 -18.49 18.98
C ARG A 52 -9.76 -19.42 17.84
N ALA A 53 -9.27 -20.61 18.17
CA ALA A 53 -9.12 -21.67 17.19
C ALA A 53 -10.50 -22.03 16.63
N ALA A 54 -10.56 -22.41 15.35
CA ALA A 54 -11.79 -22.97 14.81
C ALA A 54 -12.23 -24.18 15.68
N PRO A 55 -13.52 -24.32 16.00
CA PRO A 55 -13.99 -25.51 16.70
C PRO A 55 -13.66 -26.75 15.87
N ASP A 56 -13.18 -27.80 16.54
CA ASP A 56 -12.87 -29.09 15.92
C ASP A 56 -14.13 -29.62 15.24
N ARG A 57 -14.08 -29.83 13.92
CA ARG A 57 -15.27 -30.20 13.13
C ARG A 57 -15.59 -31.68 13.29
N GLY A 58 -15.97 -32.08 14.50
CA GLY A 58 -16.89 -33.19 14.72
C GLY A 58 -18.32 -32.72 14.42
N GLY A 59 -19.02 -33.40 13.53
CA GLY A 59 -20.21 -32.89 12.84
C GLY A 59 -21.31 -32.31 13.74
N GLU A 60 -21.57 -31.02 13.62
CA GLU A 60 -22.89 -30.44 13.84
C GLU A 60 -22.99 -29.11 13.10
N GLN A 61 -24.05 -28.94 12.30
CA GLN A 61 -24.37 -27.67 11.66
C GLN A 61 -24.53 -26.61 12.76
N ALA A 62 -23.61 -25.64 12.79
CA ALA A 62 -23.65 -24.52 13.71
C ALA A 62 -25.00 -23.79 13.58
N ARG A 63 -25.83 -23.93 14.63
CA ARG A 63 -27.11 -23.21 14.75
C ARG A 63 -26.82 -21.72 14.85
N ARG A 64 -27.23 -20.97 13.83
CA ARG A 64 -27.24 -19.50 13.83
C ARG A 64 -28.15 -18.98 14.95
N PRO A 65 -27.75 -17.97 15.73
CA PRO A 65 -28.67 -17.33 16.68
C PRO A 65 -29.79 -16.59 15.92
N PRO A 66 -31.05 -16.63 16.41
CA PRO A 66 -32.17 -15.98 15.77
C PRO A 66 -32.19 -14.49 16.13
N GLY A 67 -31.88 -13.64 15.15
CA GLY A 67 -32.05 -12.19 15.20
C GLY A 67 -32.21 -11.69 13.76
N ALA A 68 -33.27 -10.92 13.51
CA ALA A 68 -33.78 -10.58 12.19
C ALA A 68 -32.72 -9.92 11.27
N TRP A 69 -32.49 -10.52 10.11
CA TRP A 69 -31.76 -9.89 8.99
C TRP A 69 -32.78 -9.57 7.90
N GLN A 70 -33.22 -8.32 7.83
CA GLN A 70 -33.82 -7.73 6.62
C GLN A 70 -32.79 -6.81 5.99
N GLU A 71 -32.04 -7.35 5.03
CA GLU A 71 -31.92 -6.90 3.64
C GLU A 71 -30.71 -7.64 3.05
N VAL A 72 -30.88 -8.25 1.87
CA VAL A 72 -29.87 -9.10 1.23
C VAL A 72 -28.70 -8.21 0.81
N SER A 73 -27.67 -8.11 1.66
CA SER A 73 -26.41 -7.47 1.27
C SER A 73 -25.84 -8.25 0.08
N ARG A 74 -25.85 -7.61 -1.09
CA ARG A 74 -25.35 -8.21 -2.33
C ARG A 74 -23.88 -8.53 -2.13
N THR A 75 -23.53 -9.80 -2.32
CA THR A 75 -22.14 -10.24 -2.42
C THR A 75 -21.81 -10.38 -3.90
N LEU A 76 -20.76 -9.69 -4.34
CA LEU A 76 -20.23 -9.73 -5.69
C LEU A 76 -18.83 -10.35 -5.63
N SER A 77 -18.47 -11.12 -6.65
CA SER A 77 -17.12 -11.63 -6.82
C SER A 77 -16.63 -11.39 -8.23
N LEU A 78 -15.37 -10.98 -8.35
CA LEU A 78 -14.68 -10.74 -9.61
C LEU A 78 -13.22 -11.20 -9.50
N HIS A 79 -12.55 -11.33 -10.64
CA HIS A 79 -11.11 -11.59 -10.67
C HIS A 79 -10.37 -10.34 -11.15
N ALA A 80 -9.57 -9.75 -10.27
CA ALA A 80 -8.80 -8.55 -10.53
C ALA A 80 -7.59 -8.48 -9.59
N LEU A 81 -6.59 -7.67 -9.95
CA LEU A 81 -5.34 -7.47 -9.20
C LEU A 81 -4.54 -8.77 -9.01
N GLY A 82 -4.70 -9.70 -9.95
CA GLY A 82 -4.14 -11.06 -9.89
C GLY A 82 -4.65 -11.86 -8.70
N SER A 83 -5.92 -11.69 -8.32
CA SER A 83 -6.57 -12.39 -7.21
C SER A 83 -8.10 -12.48 -7.39
N GLN A 84 -8.75 -13.35 -6.64
CA GLN A 84 -10.19 -13.28 -6.45
C GLN A 84 -10.52 -12.14 -5.47
N ILE A 85 -11.45 -11.28 -5.88
CA ILE A 85 -11.97 -10.18 -5.08
C ILE A 85 -13.40 -10.50 -4.69
N VAL A 86 -13.73 -10.34 -3.40
CA VAL A 86 -15.08 -10.47 -2.87
C VAL A 86 -15.50 -9.13 -2.29
N ILE A 87 -16.67 -8.65 -2.70
CA ILE A 87 -17.24 -7.38 -2.28
C ILE A 87 -18.62 -7.65 -1.68
N GLN A 88 -18.88 -7.12 -0.50
CA GLN A 88 -20.21 -7.17 0.12
C GLN A 88 -20.60 -5.78 0.60
N GLY A 89 -21.84 -5.38 0.33
CA GLY A 89 -22.40 -4.12 0.82
C GLY A 89 -23.15 -3.32 -0.24
N GLU A 90 -23.86 -2.29 0.19
CA GLU A 90 -24.53 -1.37 -0.72
C GLU A 90 -23.48 -0.57 -1.51
N GLY A 91 -23.52 -0.64 -2.85
CA GLY A 91 -22.52 -0.05 -3.73
C GLY A 91 -21.45 -1.02 -4.25
N ALA A 92 -21.63 -2.33 -4.05
CA ALA A 92 -20.70 -3.37 -4.52
C ALA A 92 -20.37 -3.29 -6.01
N GLU A 93 -21.36 -3.01 -6.87
CA GLU A 93 -21.15 -2.87 -8.32
C GLU A 93 -20.29 -1.64 -8.67
N ALA A 94 -20.51 -0.51 -7.97
CA ALA A 94 -19.69 0.70 -8.16
C ALA A 94 -18.26 0.50 -7.65
N ALA A 95 -18.08 -0.22 -6.53
CA ALA A 95 -16.77 -0.61 -6.03
C ALA A 95 -16.04 -1.53 -7.02
N ALA A 96 -16.72 -2.53 -7.59
CA ALA A 96 -16.15 -3.41 -8.61
C ALA A 96 -15.65 -2.62 -9.83
N CYS A 97 -16.46 -1.69 -10.33
CA CYS A 97 -16.10 -0.83 -11.46
C CYS A 97 -14.86 0.04 -11.15
N GLU A 98 -14.77 0.60 -9.93
CA GLU A 98 -13.58 1.36 -9.50
C GLU A 98 -12.31 0.48 -9.50
N ILE A 99 -12.42 -0.77 -9.05
CA ILE A 99 -11.29 -1.72 -9.01
C ILE A 99 -10.81 -2.06 -10.43
N GLU A 100 -11.74 -2.41 -11.33
CA GLU A 100 -11.42 -2.75 -12.72
C GLU A 100 -10.78 -1.57 -13.45
N GLN A 101 -11.31 -0.35 -13.25
CA GLN A 101 -10.73 0.88 -13.80
C GLN A 101 -9.31 1.12 -13.28
N ALA A 102 -9.09 0.97 -11.98
CA ALA A 102 -7.77 1.15 -11.40
C ALA A 102 -6.78 0.07 -11.88
N GLU A 103 -7.18 -1.20 -11.96
CA GLU A 103 -6.34 -2.27 -12.50
C GLU A 103 -5.88 -1.98 -13.93
N ALA A 104 -6.80 -1.58 -14.80
CA ALA A 104 -6.50 -1.29 -16.20
C ALA A 104 -5.43 -0.18 -16.36
N LEU A 105 -5.36 0.76 -15.40
CA LEU A 105 -4.40 1.85 -15.40
C LEU A 105 -3.04 1.47 -14.77
N LEU A 106 -3.06 0.60 -13.76
CA LEU A 106 -1.94 0.35 -12.85
C LEU A 106 -1.25 -1.00 -13.05
N THR A 107 -1.83 -1.91 -13.85
CA THR A 107 -1.24 -3.22 -14.11
C THR A 107 0.04 -3.12 -14.95
N ARG A 108 1.03 -3.97 -14.65
CA ARG A 108 2.25 -4.12 -15.46
C ARG A 108 2.22 -5.32 -16.42
N PHE A 109 1.16 -6.13 -16.36
CA PHE A 109 1.06 -7.41 -17.07
C PHE A 109 0.40 -7.30 -18.45
N GLN A 110 -0.20 -6.14 -18.75
CA GLN A 110 -0.81 -5.81 -20.03
C GLN A 110 -0.54 -4.33 -20.36
N ALA A 111 -0.81 -3.94 -21.60
CA ALA A 111 -0.68 -2.55 -22.03
C ALA A 111 -1.54 -1.63 -21.14
N SER A 112 -0.89 -0.62 -20.58
CA SER A 112 -1.45 0.27 -19.56
C SER A 112 -0.62 1.57 -19.50
N PRO A 113 -1.17 2.65 -18.91
CA PRO A 113 -0.40 3.84 -18.56
C PRO A 113 0.87 3.56 -17.74
N LEU A 114 0.85 2.61 -16.79
CA LEU A 114 2.05 2.23 -16.04
C LEU A 114 3.11 1.60 -16.95
N THR A 115 2.73 0.69 -17.86
CA THR A 115 3.69 0.07 -18.78
C THR A 115 4.22 1.06 -19.80
N GLU A 116 3.41 2.02 -20.28
CA GLU A 116 3.87 3.12 -21.12
C GLU A 116 4.90 3.98 -20.39
N LEU A 117 4.61 4.36 -19.13
CA LEU A 117 5.54 5.12 -18.29
C LEU A 117 6.87 4.37 -18.11
N ASN A 118 6.83 3.08 -17.80
CA ASN A 118 8.02 2.25 -17.64
C ASN A 118 8.83 2.11 -18.94
N ALA A 119 8.18 2.11 -20.10
CA ALA A 119 8.85 2.01 -21.39
C ALA A 119 9.50 3.32 -21.84
N ARG A 120 8.85 4.46 -21.56
CA ARG A 120 9.28 5.78 -22.04
C ARG A 120 10.09 6.57 -21.02
N GLY A 121 10.00 6.24 -19.73
CA GLY A 121 10.55 7.00 -18.62
C GLY A 121 9.84 8.34 -18.36
N VAL A 122 8.87 8.72 -19.19
CA VAL A 122 8.08 9.94 -19.04
C VAL A 122 6.66 9.72 -19.59
N LEU A 123 5.67 10.24 -18.88
CA LEU A 123 4.27 10.26 -19.29
C LEU A 123 3.70 11.66 -19.07
N ARG A 124 3.22 12.31 -20.12
CA ARG A 124 2.58 13.64 -20.06
C ARG A 124 1.07 13.50 -19.92
N ALA A 125 0.45 14.41 -19.17
CA ALA A 125 -0.97 14.36 -18.83
C ALA A 125 -1.43 12.97 -18.35
N PRO A 126 -0.73 12.38 -17.35
CA PRO A 126 -1.06 11.05 -16.85
C PRO A 126 -2.49 10.98 -16.26
N PRO A 127 -3.16 9.81 -16.30
CA PRO A 127 -4.42 9.61 -15.60
C PRO A 127 -4.28 9.90 -14.10
N GLY A 128 -5.26 10.58 -13.51
CA GLY A 128 -5.22 10.98 -12.09
C GLY A 128 -5.00 9.79 -11.12
N ILE A 129 -5.64 8.65 -11.38
CA ILE A 129 -5.46 7.42 -10.58
C ILE A 129 -3.99 6.95 -10.58
N LEU A 130 -3.29 7.07 -11.72
CA LEU A 130 -1.86 6.71 -11.80
C LEU A 130 -1.00 7.65 -10.96
N VAL A 131 -1.28 8.96 -11.02
CA VAL A 131 -0.57 9.98 -10.23
C VAL A 131 -0.77 9.72 -8.72
N GLU A 132 -2.01 9.45 -8.31
CA GLU A 132 -2.32 9.16 -6.91
C GLU A 132 -1.66 7.86 -6.41
N ALA A 133 -1.73 6.78 -7.19
CA ALA A 133 -1.15 5.49 -6.83
C ALA A 133 0.39 5.55 -6.75
N ILE A 134 1.06 6.21 -7.70
CA ILE A 134 2.51 6.43 -7.64
C ILE A 134 2.86 7.35 -6.48
N GLY A 135 2.08 8.43 -6.27
CA GLY A 135 2.26 9.32 -5.12
C GLY A 135 2.19 8.58 -3.78
N HIS A 136 1.23 7.65 -3.63
CA HIS A 136 1.12 6.77 -2.47
C HIS A 136 2.36 5.87 -2.32
N ALA A 137 2.76 5.16 -3.39
CA ALA A 137 3.91 4.26 -3.36
C ALA A 137 5.23 5.01 -3.03
N LEU A 138 5.41 6.23 -3.54
CA LEU A 138 6.56 7.09 -3.23
C LEU A 138 6.53 7.58 -1.77
N SER A 139 5.34 7.83 -1.20
CA SER A 139 5.24 8.16 0.24
C SER A 139 5.66 6.98 1.10
N VAL A 140 5.14 5.78 0.79
CA VAL A 140 5.52 4.54 1.47
C VAL A 140 7.02 4.29 1.37
N ALA A 141 7.61 4.49 0.19
CA ALA A 141 9.05 4.35 -0.01
C ALA A 141 9.84 5.31 0.89
N ARG A 142 9.43 6.58 1.01
CA ARG A 142 10.09 7.54 1.91
C ARG A 142 9.93 7.16 3.38
N GLU A 143 8.71 6.82 3.80
CA GLU A 143 8.38 6.47 5.19
C GLU A 143 9.11 5.20 5.66
N THR A 144 9.36 4.26 4.75
CA THR A 144 10.05 3.00 5.05
C THR A 144 11.53 3.01 4.69
N SER A 145 12.11 4.19 4.41
CA SER A 145 13.52 4.32 3.98
C SER A 145 13.89 3.39 2.80
N GLY A 146 12.96 3.20 1.86
CA GLY A 146 13.12 2.40 0.66
C GLY A 146 12.84 0.90 0.82
N LEU A 147 12.52 0.41 2.03
CA LEU A 147 12.25 -1.02 2.27
C LEU A 147 10.98 -1.50 1.55
N VAL A 148 9.96 -0.66 1.47
CA VAL A 148 8.77 -0.90 0.65
C VAL A 148 8.76 0.14 -0.47
N THR A 149 9.22 -0.25 -1.66
CA THR A 149 9.46 0.68 -2.77
C THR A 149 8.86 0.20 -4.08
N PRO A 150 8.34 1.11 -4.93
CA PRO A 150 7.88 0.73 -6.26
C PRO A 150 9.03 0.43 -7.23
N ALA A 151 10.29 0.67 -6.87
CA ALA A 151 11.44 0.48 -7.76
C ALA A 151 11.93 -0.98 -7.90
N VAL A 152 11.12 -1.97 -7.48
CA VAL A 152 11.51 -3.39 -7.44
C VAL A 152 11.30 -4.14 -8.76
N LEU A 153 10.76 -3.51 -9.81
CA LEU A 153 10.37 -4.21 -11.04
C LEU A 153 11.53 -4.99 -11.69
N THR A 154 12.70 -4.38 -11.86
CA THR A 154 13.86 -5.07 -12.44
C THR A 154 14.29 -6.27 -11.59
N ALA A 155 14.22 -6.15 -10.26
CA ALA A 155 14.55 -7.25 -9.35
C ALA A 155 13.53 -8.40 -9.45
N LEU A 156 12.24 -8.09 -9.56
CA LEU A 156 11.17 -9.08 -9.80
C LEU A 156 11.42 -9.85 -11.11
N GLU A 157 11.69 -9.15 -12.21
CA GLU A 157 11.95 -9.75 -13.51
C GLU A 157 13.17 -10.68 -13.50
N VAL A 158 14.29 -10.27 -12.86
CA VAL A 158 15.50 -11.09 -12.75
C VAL A 158 15.29 -12.30 -11.85
N ALA A 159 14.52 -12.14 -10.76
CA ALA A 159 14.26 -13.20 -9.81
C ALA A 159 13.38 -14.32 -10.40
N GLY A 160 12.54 -14.01 -11.40
CA GLY A 160 11.65 -14.98 -12.03
C GLY A 160 10.18 -14.58 -12.04
N TYR A 161 9.86 -13.29 -11.92
CA TYR A 161 8.49 -12.79 -12.02
C TYR A 161 8.37 -11.66 -13.04
N ALA A 162 8.69 -11.97 -14.30
CA ALA A 162 8.45 -11.10 -15.44
C ALA A 162 6.97 -11.08 -15.85
N GLN A 163 6.58 -11.54 -17.05
CA GLN A 163 5.16 -11.56 -17.42
C GLN A 163 4.41 -12.70 -16.73
N ALA A 164 5.06 -13.86 -16.65
CA ALA A 164 4.57 -15.01 -15.90
C ALA A 164 5.43 -15.31 -14.66
N ILE A 165 4.83 -16.03 -13.71
CA ILE A 165 5.56 -16.61 -12.57
C ILE A 165 6.53 -17.67 -13.10
N GLY A 166 7.78 -17.63 -12.63
CA GLY A 166 8.89 -18.48 -13.10
C GLY A 166 9.64 -17.91 -14.32
N GLU A 167 9.12 -16.90 -14.99
CA GLU A 167 9.79 -16.28 -16.14
C GLU A 167 10.86 -15.28 -15.69
N ARG A 168 12.11 -15.53 -16.09
CA ARG A 168 13.25 -14.66 -15.80
C ARG A 168 13.55 -13.74 -16.98
N ARG A 169 13.85 -12.47 -16.69
CA ARG A 169 14.38 -11.50 -17.66
C ARG A 169 15.51 -10.68 -17.05
N GLY A 170 16.63 -10.58 -17.77
CA GLY A 170 17.85 -9.95 -17.28
C GLY A 170 18.71 -10.89 -16.44
N THR A 171 19.88 -10.43 -16.05
CA THR A 171 20.90 -11.23 -15.33
C THR A 171 21.31 -10.63 -13.98
N ALA A 172 21.06 -9.33 -13.79
CA ALA A 172 21.38 -8.62 -12.57
C ALA A 172 20.36 -7.49 -12.36
N ALA A 173 20.11 -7.16 -11.09
CA ALA A 173 19.22 -6.09 -10.71
C ALA A 173 19.84 -5.29 -9.55
N THR A 174 19.55 -4.00 -9.55
CA THR A 174 19.71 -3.10 -8.41
C THR A 174 18.38 -2.38 -8.23
N VAL A 175 17.93 -2.22 -6.99
CA VAL A 175 16.76 -1.38 -6.72
C VAL A 175 17.23 0.07 -6.67
N LEU A 176 16.68 0.89 -7.58
CA LEU A 176 17.06 2.29 -7.71
C LEU A 176 16.28 3.15 -6.71
N ASP A 177 16.91 4.24 -6.29
CA ASP A 177 16.27 5.22 -5.43
C ASP A 177 15.15 5.98 -6.19
N THR A 178 14.10 6.38 -5.46
CA THR A 178 12.92 7.01 -6.03
C THR A 178 12.83 8.52 -5.77
N SER A 179 13.85 9.13 -5.15
CA SER A 179 13.83 10.56 -4.78
C SER A 179 13.80 11.50 -5.99
N GLU A 180 14.33 11.07 -7.14
CA GLU A 180 14.34 11.86 -8.38
C GLU A 180 13.07 11.72 -9.23
N VAL A 181 12.10 10.90 -8.79
CA VAL A 181 10.82 10.73 -9.49
C VAL A 181 10.00 12.01 -9.37
N VAL A 182 9.65 12.59 -10.52
CA VAL A 182 8.67 13.67 -10.59
C VAL A 182 7.30 13.03 -10.84
N CYS A 183 6.33 13.34 -10.00
CA CYS A 183 4.96 12.82 -10.11
C CYS A 183 3.97 13.95 -9.87
N THR A 184 3.45 14.55 -10.95
CA THR A 184 2.45 15.62 -10.90
C THR A 184 1.30 15.31 -11.86
N PRO A 185 0.15 16.03 -11.77
CA PRO A 185 -0.95 15.89 -12.73
C PRO A 185 -0.56 16.19 -14.18
N GLU A 186 0.48 16.98 -14.41
CA GLU A 186 0.94 17.36 -15.75
C GLU A 186 1.93 16.36 -16.33
N VAL A 187 2.77 15.74 -15.49
CA VAL A 187 3.82 14.84 -15.94
C VAL A 187 4.27 13.88 -14.83
N ILE A 188 4.54 12.64 -15.21
CA ILE A 188 5.38 11.71 -14.44
C ILE A 188 6.68 11.51 -15.19
N ARG A 189 7.82 11.63 -14.50
CA ARG A 189 9.17 11.40 -15.05
C ARG A 189 9.98 10.53 -14.10
N LEU A 190 10.55 9.46 -14.63
CA LEU A 190 11.43 8.53 -13.94
C LEU A 190 12.90 8.92 -14.14
N ALA A 191 13.77 8.51 -13.22
CA ALA A 191 15.21 8.51 -13.43
C ALA A 191 15.60 7.50 -14.52
N ALA A 192 16.77 7.66 -15.12
CA ALA A 192 17.24 6.75 -16.16
C ALA A 192 17.34 5.30 -15.63
N GLY A 193 16.73 4.36 -16.35
CA GLY A 193 16.71 2.94 -15.98
C GLY A 193 15.71 2.55 -14.88
N LEU A 194 15.08 3.51 -14.20
CA LEU A 194 14.04 3.24 -13.21
C LEU A 194 12.76 2.78 -13.90
N ARG A 195 12.20 1.67 -13.40
CA ARG A 195 10.89 1.16 -13.78
C ARG A 195 10.14 0.77 -12.51
N LEU A 196 8.84 1.04 -12.50
CA LEU A 196 7.98 0.92 -11.34
C LEU A 196 7.11 -0.34 -11.38
N ASP A 197 7.00 -1.01 -10.25
CA ASP A 197 5.98 -2.02 -9.93
C ASP A 197 5.17 -1.50 -8.74
N LEU A 198 3.84 -1.50 -8.86
CA LEU A 198 2.95 -1.04 -7.79
C LEU A 198 2.32 -2.21 -7.01
N GLY A 199 2.66 -3.46 -7.32
CA GLY A 199 2.06 -4.66 -6.73
C GLY A 199 2.27 -4.78 -5.21
N GLY A 200 3.26 -4.06 -4.67
CA GLY A 200 3.51 -3.98 -3.24
C GLY A 200 2.65 -2.98 -2.45
N THR A 201 1.91 -2.09 -3.12
CA THR A 201 1.11 -1.03 -2.45
C THR A 201 -0.25 -0.77 -3.11
N ALA A 202 -0.47 -1.25 -4.33
CA ALA A 202 -1.67 -0.93 -5.10
C ALA A 202 -2.90 -1.68 -4.61
N LYS A 203 -2.78 -2.91 -4.12
CA LYS A 203 -3.96 -3.73 -3.79
C LYS A 203 -4.79 -3.11 -2.67
N SER A 204 -4.15 -2.81 -1.55
CA SER A 204 -4.85 -2.19 -0.43
C SER A 204 -5.27 -0.75 -0.73
N TRP A 205 -4.49 -0.04 -1.56
CA TRP A 205 -4.84 1.32 -1.99
C TRP A 205 -6.08 1.34 -2.90
N ILE A 206 -6.16 0.44 -3.87
CA ILE A 206 -7.33 0.28 -4.76
C ILE A 206 -8.55 -0.18 -3.95
N ALA A 207 -8.38 -1.14 -3.05
CA ALA A 207 -9.46 -1.61 -2.18
C ALA A 207 -10.01 -0.47 -1.29
N GLU A 208 -9.13 0.32 -0.66
CA GLU A 208 -9.52 1.49 0.14
C GLU A 208 -10.28 2.54 -0.69
N ARG A 209 -9.79 2.83 -1.89
CA ARG A 209 -10.43 3.75 -2.82
C ARG A 209 -11.81 3.26 -3.26
N ALA A 210 -11.94 1.98 -3.62
CA ALA A 210 -13.21 1.36 -4.00
C ALA A 210 -14.19 1.27 -2.83
N PHE A 211 -13.70 1.12 -1.59
CA PHE A 211 -14.53 1.05 -0.40
C PHE A 211 -15.29 2.35 -0.10
N THR A 212 -14.86 3.47 -0.66
CA THR A 212 -15.62 4.74 -0.60
C THR A 212 -16.98 4.66 -1.29
N ARG A 213 -17.18 3.66 -2.17
CA ARG A 213 -18.46 3.37 -2.82
C ARG A 213 -19.40 2.55 -1.94
N ILE A 214 -18.89 1.94 -0.87
CA ILE A 214 -19.67 1.07 0.01
C ILE A 214 -20.32 1.89 1.13
N SER A 215 -21.65 1.88 1.19
CA SER A 215 -22.46 2.47 2.27
C SER A 215 -22.82 1.44 3.34
N GLY A 216 -22.94 1.87 4.60
CA GLY A 216 -23.36 0.99 5.70
C GLY A 216 -22.36 -0.12 6.03
N ASP A 217 -22.86 -1.30 6.38
CA ASP A 217 -22.01 -2.47 6.65
C ASP A 217 -21.57 -3.15 5.35
N GLY A 218 -20.30 -3.52 5.28
CA GLY A 218 -19.74 -4.14 4.08
C GLY A 218 -18.24 -4.35 4.15
N PHE A 219 -17.70 -5.05 3.16
CA PHE A 219 -16.27 -5.29 3.01
C PHE A 219 -15.85 -5.45 1.55
N ILE A 220 -14.55 -5.25 1.32
CA ILE A 220 -13.84 -5.66 0.12
C ILE A 220 -12.64 -6.51 0.56
N ASN A 221 -12.54 -7.75 0.07
CA ASN A 221 -11.38 -8.61 0.25
C ASN A 221 -10.70 -8.83 -1.11
N ALA A 222 -9.50 -8.28 -1.27
CA ALA A 222 -8.67 -8.40 -2.46
C ALA A 222 -7.49 -9.36 -2.21
N GLY A 223 -7.73 -10.66 -2.33
CA GLY A 223 -6.68 -11.68 -2.24
C GLY A 223 -6.00 -11.84 -0.87
N GLY A 224 -6.67 -11.44 0.22
CA GLY A 224 -6.11 -11.43 1.58
C GLY A 224 -5.91 -10.02 2.15
N ASP A 225 -6.14 -8.98 1.34
CA ASP A 225 -6.19 -7.60 1.79
C ASP A 225 -7.66 -7.18 1.93
N LEU A 226 -8.12 -7.06 3.17
CA LEU A 226 -9.49 -6.75 3.58
C LEU A 226 -9.60 -5.30 4.04
N ILE A 227 -10.61 -4.60 3.57
CA ILE A 227 -11.18 -3.42 4.23
C ILE A 227 -12.64 -3.72 4.55
N THR A 228 -13.06 -3.42 5.78
CA THR A 228 -14.42 -3.74 6.26
C THR A 228 -14.94 -2.66 7.17
N ARG A 229 -16.26 -2.46 7.17
CA ARG A 229 -17.02 -1.62 8.10
C ARG A 229 -18.17 -2.45 8.64
N GLN A 230 -18.27 -2.54 9.95
CA GLN A 230 -19.29 -3.35 10.63
C GLN A 230 -19.89 -2.57 11.80
N SER A 231 -21.22 -2.57 11.90
CA SER A 231 -21.98 -1.95 12.99
C SER A 231 -22.00 -2.80 14.27
N ALA A 232 -21.67 -4.09 14.15
CA ALA A 232 -21.55 -5.05 15.23
C ALA A 232 -20.14 -5.68 15.27
N ALA A 233 -19.81 -6.33 16.39
CA ALA A 233 -18.61 -7.15 16.46
C ALA A 233 -18.66 -8.28 15.43
N PHE A 234 -17.51 -8.61 14.85
CA PHE A 234 -17.35 -9.59 13.79
C PHE A 234 -16.04 -10.36 13.97
N ALA A 235 -15.86 -11.45 13.24
CA ALA A 235 -14.62 -12.22 13.25
C ALA A 235 -13.94 -12.14 11.87
N VAL A 236 -12.61 -12.01 11.88
CA VAL A 236 -11.77 -12.16 10.68
C VAL A 236 -11.10 -13.52 10.72
N GLU A 237 -11.26 -14.31 9.67
CA GLU A 237 -10.55 -15.59 9.51
C GLU A 237 -9.13 -15.34 8.99
N ILE A 238 -8.15 -15.95 9.66
CA ILE A 238 -6.76 -16.05 9.20
C ILE A 238 -6.51 -17.51 8.82
N ALA A 239 -6.45 -17.76 7.51
CA ALA A 239 -6.17 -19.09 6.98
C ALA A 239 -4.79 -19.57 7.42
N HIS A 240 -4.70 -20.85 7.78
CA HIS A 240 -3.41 -21.49 8.07
C HIS A 240 -2.63 -21.73 6.77
N PRO A 241 -1.39 -21.23 6.64
CA PRO A 241 -0.65 -21.25 5.36
C PRO A 241 -0.31 -22.66 4.86
N LEU A 242 -0.24 -23.64 5.77
CA LEU A 242 0.06 -25.05 5.47
C LEU A 242 -1.17 -25.98 5.58
N GLY A 243 -2.39 -25.44 5.54
CA GLY A 243 -3.62 -26.26 5.53
C GLY A 243 -4.08 -26.81 6.88
N GLY A 244 -3.56 -26.28 7.99
CA GLY A 244 -4.05 -26.55 9.35
C GLY A 244 -5.33 -25.78 9.70
N THR A 245 -5.72 -25.84 10.98
CA THR A 245 -6.90 -25.15 11.50
C THR A 245 -6.74 -23.63 11.38
N PRO A 246 -7.70 -22.90 10.77
CA PRO A 246 -7.64 -21.45 10.69
C PRO A 246 -7.86 -20.83 12.08
N LEU A 247 -7.36 -19.60 12.24
CA LEU A 247 -7.59 -18.80 13.44
C LEU A 247 -8.66 -17.75 13.16
N TYR A 248 -9.51 -17.47 14.15
CA TYR A 248 -10.47 -16.38 14.09
C TYR A 248 -10.04 -15.27 15.04
N LEU A 249 -10.01 -14.05 14.50
CA LEU A 249 -9.74 -12.83 15.24
C LEU A 249 -11.05 -12.10 15.52
N ASP A 250 -11.39 -11.96 16.80
CA ASP A 250 -12.57 -11.20 17.24
C ASP A 250 -12.30 -9.69 17.12
N CYS A 251 -13.00 -9.03 16.21
CA CYS A 251 -12.94 -7.59 15.95
C CYS A 251 -14.20 -6.88 16.47
N PRO A 252 -14.07 -5.74 17.18
CA PRO A 252 -15.23 -4.94 17.55
C PRO A 252 -15.81 -4.23 16.32
N ALA A 253 -17.05 -3.74 16.47
CA ALA A 253 -17.67 -2.85 15.48
C ALA A 253 -16.74 -1.68 15.12
N GLY A 254 -16.72 -1.30 13.85
CA GLY A 254 -15.86 -0.25 13.34
C GLY A 254 -15.40 -0.50 11.91
N THR A 255 -14.45 0.34 11.46
CA THR A 255 -13.76 0.17 10.17
C THR A 255 -12.37 -0.39 10.41
N TRP A 256 -12.03 -1.46 9.70
CA TRP A 256 -10.79 -2.20 9.89
C TRP A 256 -10.14 -2.53 8.55
N GLY A 257 -8.81 -2.48 8.52
CA GLY A 257 -7.96 -2.97 7.45
C GLY A 257 -7.19 -4.20 7.93
N VAL A 258 -7.18 -5.26 7.14
CA VAL A 258 -6.38 -6.46 7.38
C VAL A 258 -5.59 -6.76 6.12
N ALA A 259 -4.29 -6.97 6.20
CA ALA A 259 -3.47 -7.36 5.05
C ALA A 259 -2.71 -8.63 5.38
N THR A 260 -2.50 -9.47 4.37
CA THR A 260 -1.72 -10.71 4.53
C THR A 260 -0.69 -10.84 3.42
N SER A 261 0.59 -10.78 3.81
CA SER A 261 1.72 -11.08 2.91
C SER A 261 2.24 -12.50 3.18
N SER A 262 2.66 -13.20 2.13
CA SER A 262 3.17 -14.56 2.26
C SER A 262 4.25 -14.85 1.22
N THR A 263 5.24 -15.64 1.61
CA THR A 263 6.28 -16.19 0.73
C THR A 263 5.78 -17.37 -0.09
N LEU A 264 4.60 -17.92 0.22
CA LEU A 264 3.97 -19.04 -0.49
C LEU A 264 3.11 -18.61 -1.69
N LYS A 265 2.62 -17.36 -1.66
CA LYS A 265 1.84 -16.79 -2.78
C LYS A 265 2.80 -16.22 -3.83
N ARG A 266 2.47 -16.43 -5.11
CA ARG A 266 3.31 -16.00 -6.26
C ARG A 266 4.77 -16.43 -6.05
N ALA A 267 4.94 -17.72 -5.81
CA ALA A 267 6.21 -18.39 -5.59
C ALA A 267 6.53 -19.33 -6.77
N TRP A 268 7.80 -19.58 -6.99
CA TRP A 268 8.33 -20.45 -8.04
C TRP A 268 9.57 -21.20 -7.51
N GLU A 269 10.10 -22.11 -8.31
CA GLU A 269 11.31 -22.83 -7.94
C GLU A 269 12.47 -21.86 -7.67
N GLY A 270 12.92 -21.84 -6.41
CA GLY A 270 14.02 -21.00 -5.95
C GLY A 270 13.66 -19.53 -5.67
N GLY A 271 12.38 -19.14 -5.55
CA GLY A 271 12.04 -17.77 -5.18
C GLY A 271 10.56 -17.43 -5.02
N HIS A 272 10.30 -16.18 -4.67
CA HIS A 272 8.96 -15.59 -4.54
C HIS A 272 8.98 -14.08 -4.76
N HIS A 273 7.80 -13.49 -4.95
CA HIS A 273 7.65 -12.08 -5.30
C HIS A 273 8.06 -11.05 -4.20
N LEU A 274 8.25 -11.46 -2.95
CA LEU A 274 8.72 -10.56 -1.90
C LEU A 274 10.24 -10.34 -2.04
N ILE A 275 10.64 -9.18 -2.56
CA ILE A 275 12.04 -8.78 -2.80
C ILE A 275 12.56 -7.96 -1.61
N ASP A 276 13.77 -8.27 -1.15
CA ASP A 276 14.53 -7.36 -0.30
C ASP A 276 15.24 -6.32 -1.18
N PRO A 277 14.87 -5.02 -1.12
CA PRO A 277 15.45 -4.02 -1.99
C PRO A 277 16.94 -3.76 -1.73
N ARG A 278 17.47 -4.14 -0.56
CA ARG A 278 18.89 -4.01 -0.23
C ARG A 278 19.74 -4.99 -1.02
N THR A 279 19.19 -6.15 -1.36
CA THR A 279 19.90 -7.23 -2.08
C THR A 279 19.40 -7.42 -3.51
N ALA A 280 18.25 -6.83 -3.86
CA ALA A 280 17.54 -7.03 -5.12
C ALA A 280 17.20 -8.50 -5.40
N ARG A 281 17.00 -9.31 -4.36
CA ARG A 281 16.68 -10.74 -4.42
C ARG A 281 15.43 -11.06 -3.60
N PRO A 282 14.75 -12.19 -3.84
CA PRO A 282 13.73 -12.69 -2.93
C PRO A 282 14.27 -12.69 -1.49
N LEU A 283 13.50 -12.14 -0.55
CA LEU A 283 13.91 -12.11 0.86
C LEU A 283 13.99 -13.53 1.43
N GLU A 284 14.93 -13.76 2.34
CA GLU A 284 15.00 -15.00 3.12
C GLU A 284 14.41 -14.75 4.50
N SER A 285 13.47 -15.59 4.91
CA SER A 285 12.75 -15.44 6.18
C SER A 285 12.28 -16.79 6.73
N ASP A 286 12.28 -16.91 8.06
CA ASP A 286 11.65 -18.01 8.79
C ASP A 286 10.13 -17.85 8.85
N LEU A 287 9.63 -16.61 8.81
CA LEU A 287 8.21 -16.33 8.60
C LEU A 287 7.81 -16.72 7.17
N ILE A 288 6.61 -17.28 6.99
CA ILE A 288 6.03 -17.64 5.68
C ILE A 288 4.72 -16.92 5.39
N GLN A 289 4.07 -16.40 6.42
CA GLN A 289 2.86 -15.59 6.32
C GLN A 289 2.87 -14.56 7.44
N VAL A 290 2.56 -13.31 7.12
CA VAL A 290 2.32 -12.25 8.11
C VAL A 290 0.97 -11.65 7.82
N THR A 291 0.14 -11.54 8.85
CA THR A 291 -1.15 -10.84 8.82
C THR A 291 -1.09 -9.65 9.76
N VAL A 292 -1.47 -8.46 9.27
CA VAL A 292 -1.55 -7.24 10.08
C VAL A 292 -2.98 -6.74 10.10
N VAL A 293 -3.44 -6.31 11.28
CA VAL A 293 -4.74 -5.71 11.50
C VAL A 293 -4.55 -4.28 12.00
N ALA A 294 -5.15 -3.33 11.29
CA ALA A 294 -5.00 -1.90 11.55
C ALA A 294 -6.32 -1.16 11.25
N ASN A 295 -6.35 0.14 11.53
CA ASN A 295 -7.48 1.01 11.15
C ASN A 295 -7.48 1.40 9.66
N CYS A 296 -6.49 0.98 8.90
CA CYS A 296 -6.28 1.36 7.51
C CYS A 296 -5.60 0.20 6.76
N PRO A 297 -6.14 -0.26 5.62
CA PRO A 297 -5.61 -1.42 4.89
C PRO A 297 -4.24 -1.14 4.27
N THR A 298 -3.99 0.08 3.78
CA THR A 298 -2.68 0.44 3.20
C THR A 298 -1.57 0.38 4.25
N ASN A 299 -1.82 0.86 5.46
CA ASN A 299 -0.88 0.70 6.58
C ASN A 299 -0.65 -0.78 6.92
N ALA A 300 -1.71 -1.59 6.99
CA ALA A 300 -1.57 -3.03 7.22
C ALA A 300 -0.69 -3.69 6.13
N GLU A 301 -0.89 -3.35 4.86
CA GLU A 301 -0.12 -3.88 3.73
C GLU A 301 1.37 -3.53 3.82
N VAL A 302 1.71 -2.32 4.25
CA VAL A 302 3.11 -1.91 4.47
C VAL A 302 3.72 -2.66 5.65
N LEU A 303 3.02 -2.70 6.78
CA LEU A 303 3.52 -3.34 8.01
C LEU A 303 3.75 -4.84 7.83
N THR A 304 2.93 -5.54 7.03
CA THR A 304 3.20 -6.95 6.72
C THR A 304 4.56 -7.15 6.07
N LYS A 305 5.01 -6.23 5.19
CA LYS A 305 6.30 -6.31 4.51
C LYS A 305 7.45 -5.95 5.44
N LEU A 306 7.26 -4.95 6.31
CA LEU A 306 8.26 -4.59 7.32
C LEU A 306 8.49 -5.74 8.30
N ALA A 307 7.46 -6.51 8.66
CA ALA A 307 7.63 -7.70 9.49
C ALA A 307 8.56 -8.77 8.87
N PHE A 308 8.62 -8.84 7.54
CA PHE A 308 9.59 -9.69 6.85
C PHE A 308 10.98 -9.04 6.72
N LEU A 309 11.05 -7.72 6.54
CA LEU A 309 12.27 -7.03 6.11
C LEU A 309 13.08 -6.42 7.25
N ASP A 310 12.41 -5.78 8.21
CA ASP A 310 13.02 -5.00 9.26
C ASP A 310 12.07 -4.79 10.46
N THR A 311 12.33 -5.51 11.55
CA THR A 311 11.52 -5.43 12.76
C THR A 311 11.70 -4.12 13.53
N GLY A 312 12.83 -3.42 13.36
CA GLY A 312 13.05 -2.11 13.97
C GLY A 312 12.16 -1.04 13.32
N MET A 313 12.15 -0.98 12.00
CA MET A 313 11.25 -0.10 11.23
C MET A 313 9.79 -0.48 11.46
N LEU A 314 9.47 -1.78 11.55
CA LEU A 314 8.13 -2.23 11.93
C LEU A 314 7.72 -1.61 13.28
N ASP A 315 8.58 -1.69 14.30
CA ASP A 315 8.27 -1.20 15.64
C ASP A 315 8.09 0.32 15.72
N GLU A 316 8.72 1.06 14.83
CA GLU A 316 8.55 2.51 14.70
C GLU A 316 7.19 2.86 14.07
N LEU A 317 6.75 2.09 13.08
CA LEU A 317 5.57 2.40 12.27
C LEU A 317 4.29 1.66 12.69
N GLN A 318 4.40 0.56 13.45
CA GLN A 318 3.28 -0.32 13.82
C GLN A 318 2.18 0.45 14.57
N GLY A 319 2.55 1.40 15.43
CA GLY A 319 1.58 2.13 16.26
C GLY A 319 0.69 1.17 17.05
N ASN A 320 -0.62 1.25 16.85
CA ASN A 320 -1.58 0.35 17.51
C ASN A 320 -1.89 -0.91 16.70
N ALA A 321 -1.34 -1.08 15.49
CA ALA A 321 -1.63 -2.24 14.65
C ALA A 321 -1.18 -3.54 15.33
N GLN A 322 -1.91 -4.62 15.05
CA GLN A 322 -1.61 -5.95 15.58
C GLN A 322 -1.01 -6.80 14.47
N VAL A 323 0.11 -7.45 14.77
CA VAL A 323 0.91 -8.18 13.79
C VAL A 323 0.97 -9.63 14.23
N TYR A 324 0.65 -10.51 13.30
CA TYR A 324 0.59 -11.96 13.48
C TYR A 324 1.40 -12.62 12.40
N ALA A 325 1.98 -13.77 12.69
CA ALA A 325 2.74 -14.51 11.70
C ALA A 325 2.64 -16.02 11.88
N TYR A 326 2.91 -16.73 10.79
CA TYR A 326 3.24 -18.13 10.80
C TYR A 326 4.67 -18.31 10.31
N ASP A 327 5.42 -19.21 10.95
CA ASP A 327 6.74 -19.63 10.48
C ASP A 327 6.67 -20.88 9.58
N ARG A 328 7.83 -21.30 9.07
CA ARG A 328 7.98 -22.49 8.21
C ARG A 328 7.49 -23.79 8.85
N ALA A 329 7.45 -23.89 10.18
CA ALA A 329 6.93 -25.06 10.88
C ALA A 329 5.40 -25.00 11.06
N GLY A 330 4.74 -23.94 10.59
CA GLY A 330 3.31 -23.72 10.82
C GLY A 330 3.02 -23.21 12.23
N GLN A 331 4.03 -22.77 12.98
CA GLN A 331 3.82 -22.23 14.31
C GLN A 331 3.26 -20.81 14.22
N PHE A 332 2.23 -20.51 15.01
CA PHE A 332 1.63 -19.19 15.10
C PHE A 332 2.36 -18.29 16.11
N TRP A 333 2.56 -17.03 15.71
CA TRP A 333 3.27 -16.00 16.44
C TRP A 333 2.45 -14.70 16.51
N ILE A 334 2.51 -14.02 17.65
CA ILE A 334 1.96 -12.68 17.83
C ILE A 334 3.12 -11.73 18.14
N ARG A 335 3.14 -10.57 17.50
CA ARG A 335 4.09 -9.50 17.87
C ARG A 335 3.48 -8.64 18.97
N SER A 336 4.02 -8.76 20.18
CA SER A 336 3.59 -8.03 21.37
C SER A 336 4.80 -7.34 21.99
N TRP A 337 4.68 -6.06 22.32
CA TRP A 337 5.76 -5.27 22.92
C TRP A 337 7.10 -5.36 22.16
N LYS A 338 7.05 -5.30 20.81
CA LYS A 338 8.23 -5.40 19.92
C LYS A 338 8.91 -6.78 19.92
N VAL A 339 8.29 -7.80 20.51
CA VAL A 339 8.81 -9.16 20.60
C VAL A 339 7.83 -10.15 19.99
N TRP A 340 8.35 -11.17 19.31
CA TRP A 340 7.54 -12.30 18.84
C TRP A 340 7.25 -13.25 20.00
N GLN A 341 5.96 -13.47 20.26
CA GLN A 341 5.47 -14.40 21.26
C GLN A 341 4.85 -15.60 20.55
N LYS A 342 5.36 -16.78 20.87
CA LYS A 342 4.81 -18.05 20.39
C LYS A 342 3.45 -18.26 21.06
N MET A 343 2.43 -18.59 20.28
CA MET A 343 1.15 -19.01 20.82
C MET A 343 1.09 -20.52 20.88
N GLU A 344 0.74 -21.08 22.04
CA GLU A 344 0.35 -22.47 22.13
C GLU A 344 -1.03 -22.60 21.47
N THR A 345 -1.04 -23.12 20.24
CA THR A 345 -2.24 -23.50 19.49
C THR A 345 -2.68 -24.89 19.86
#